data_AF-A0A7K5DBD8-F1
#
_entry.id   AF-A0A7K5DBD8-F1
#
_cell.length_a   1.000
_cell.length_b   1.000
_cell.length_c   1.000
_cell.angle_alpha   90.00
_cell.angle_beta   90.00
_cell.angle_gamma   90.00
#
_symmetry.space_group_name_H-M   'P 1'
#
loop_
_entity.id
_entity.type
_entity.pdbx_description
1 polymer ?
#
loop_
_entity_poly.entity_id
_entity_poly.type
_entity_poly.pdbx_seq_one_letter_code
_entity_poly.pdbx_strand_id
1 'polypeptide(L)' 'MKTVAALILVGMLILWAELPTGSAWSCPPVRITCALHNPPNQCFSNRQCPPFTKCCRTYCGRKCIRKPSIVTH' A
#
# COMPACT_ATOMS: atom_id res chain seq x y z
N MET A 1 8.06 1.83 -41.07
CA MET A 1 6.66 1.83 -40.57
C MET A 1 6.29 0.61 -39.74
N LYS A 2 6.59 -0.64 -40.16
CA LYS A 2 6.28 -1.85 -39.36
C LYS A 2 7.06 -1.97 -38.04
N THR A 3 8.34 -1.61 -38.05
CA THR A 3 9.24 -1.64 -36.88
C THR A 3 8.86 -0.59 -35.84
N VAL A 4 8.48 0.61 -36.27
CA VAL A 4 8.00 1.69 -35.38
C VAL A 4 6.71 1.28 -34.68
N ALA A 5 5.76 0.67 -35.41
CA ALA A 5 4.53 0.15 -34.82
C ALA A 5 4.81 -0.97 -33.80
N ALA A 6 5.74 -1.88 -34.09
CA ALA A 6 6.14 -2.93 -33.16
C ALA A 6 6.78 -2.38 -31.87
N LEU A 7 7.64 -1.36 -31.98
CA LEU A 7 8.26 -0.73 -30.82
C LEU A 7 7.25 0.00 -29.93
N ILE A 8 6.26 0.68 -30.53
CA ILE A 8 5.19 1.34 -29.77
C ILE A 8 4.32 0.33 -29.03
N LEU A 9 3.98 -0.81 -29.66
CA LEU A 9 3.20 -1.87 -29.03
C LEU A 9 3.94 -2.53 -27.87
N VAL A 10 5.24 -2.78 -28.03
CA VAL A 10 6.09 -3.33 -26.96
C VAL A 10 6.21 -2.33 -25.80
N GLY A 11 6.43 -1.04 -26.11
CA GLY A 11 6.50 0.02 -25.09
C GLY A 11 5.20 0.19 -24.31
N MET A 12 4.05 0.15 -24.99
CA MET A 12 2.73 0.16 -24.33
C MET A 12 2.59 -1.05 -23.42
N LEU A 13 2.91 -2.27 -23.87
CA LEU A 13 2.81 -3.49 -23.06
C LEU A 13 3.63 -3.42 -21.76
N ILE A 14 4.83 -2.82 -21.82
CA ILE A 14 5.70 -2.63 -20.66
C ILE A 14 5.08 -1.60 -19.68
N LEU A 15 4.45 -0.54 -20.19
CA LEU A 15 3.79 0.47 -19.35
C LEU A 15 2.62 -0.11 -18.53
N TRP A 16 1.89 -1.13 -19.04
CA TRP A 16 0.80 -1.77 -18.28
C TRP A 16 1.29 -2.71 -17.17
N ALA A 17 2.50 -3.27 -17.29
CA ALA A 17 3.07 -4.18 -16.29
C ALA A 17 3.52 -3.45 -15.01
N GLU A 18 3.82 -2.16 -15.13
CA GLU A 18 4.34 -1.31 -14.04
C GLU A 18 3.28 -0.38 -13.46
N LEU A 19 1.97 -0.62 -13.65
CA LEU A 19 0.99 0.09 -12.83
C LEU A 19 1.12 -0.43 -11.39
N PRO A 20 1.53 0.40 -10.42
CA PRO A 20 1.56 -0.01 -9.04
C PRO A 20 0.12 -0.32 -8.62
N THR A 21 -0.19 -1.61 -8.53
CA THR A 21 -1.39 -2.15 -7.85
C THR A 21 -1.42 -1.77 -6.37
N GLY A 22 -0.39 -1.08 -5.88
CA GLY A 22 -0.33 -0.43 -4.59
C GLY A 22 -1.24 0.79 -4.51
N SER A 23 -2.45 0.57 -3.98
CA SER A 23 -3.39 1.62 -3.56
C SER A 23 -2.69 2.90 -3.02
N ALA A 24 -2.95 4.05 -3.64
CA ALA A 24 -2.23 5.34 -3.44
C ALA A 24 -2.50 6.06 -2.10
N TRP A 25 -2.98 5.36 -1.06
CA TRP A 25 -3.27 5.97 0.25
C TRP A 25 -2.15 5.70 1.26
N SER A 26 -1.98 6.60 2.22
CA SER A 26 -0.97 6.49 3.28
C SER A 26 -1.60 6.10 4.60
N CYS A 27 -0.83 5.43 5.46
CA CYS A 27 -1.26 5.11 6.82
C CYS A 27 -1.67 6.37 7.59
N PRO A 28 -2.72 6.31 8.42
CA PRO A 28 -3.13 7.44 9.24
C PRO A 28 -2.01 7.83 10.23
N PRO A 29 -1.89 9.12 10.58
CA PRO A 29 -0.92 9.56 11.57
C PRO A 29 -1.27 8.99 12.94
N VAL A 30 -0.26 8.49 13.65
CA VAL A 30 -0.42 7.99 15.02
C VAL A 30 0.00 9.10 15.99
N ARG A 31 -0.95 9.62 16.77
CA ARG A 31 -0.70 10.72 17.71
C ARG A 31 -0.36 10.26 19.13
N ILE A 32 -0.69 9.01 19.47
CA ILE A 32 -0.52 8.45 20.81
C ILE A 32 0.08 7.06 20.65
N THR A 33 1.06 6.71 21.48
CA THR A 33 1.69 5.39 21.50
C THR A 33 1.61 4.76 22.89
N CYS A 34 1.42 3.45 22.98
CA CYS A 34 1.47 2.71 24.23
C CYS A 34 2.90 2.70 24.83
N ALA A 35 2.99 2.67 26.16
CA ALA A 35 4.25 2.61 26.90
C ALA A 35 4.79 1.16 26.99
N LEU A 36 4.93 0.49 25.85
CA LEU A 36 5.43 -0.87 25.76
C LEU A 36 6.72 -0.88 24.92
N HIS A 37 7.81 -1.39 25.50
CA HIS A 37 9.11 -1.40 24.83
C HIS A 37 9.11 -2.20 23.52
N ASN A 38 8.41 -3.34 23.49
CA ASN A 38 8.25 -4.17 22.30
C ASN A 38 6.77 -4.51 22.06
N PRO A 39 6.00 -3.61 21.40
CA PRO A 39 4.59 -3.86 21.17
C PRO A 39 4.38 -4.97 20.11
N PRO A 40 3.35 -5.81 20.29
CA PRO A 40 3.09 -6.91 19.37
C PRO A 40 2.73 -6.39 17.97
N ASN A 41 3.40 -6.94 16.96
CA ASN A 41 3.15 -6.61 15.56
C ASN A 41 2.37 -7.74 14.89
N GLN A 42 1.22 -7.42 14.31
CA GLN A 42 0.43 -8.39 13.51
C GLN A 42 0.97 -8.51 12.07
N CYS A 43 1.74 -7.51 11.63
CA CYS A 43 2.36 -7.48 10.32
C CYS A 43 3.68 -6.70 10.37
N PHE A 44 4.56 -6.98 9.41
CA PHE A 44 5.84 -6.29 9.20
C PHE A 44 5.92 -5.65 7.81
N SER A 45 5.13 -6.16 6.85
CA SER A 45 5.05 -5.64 5.48
C SER A 45 3.63 -5.74 4.92
N ASN A 46 3.35 -4.96 3.88
CA ASN A 46 2.04 -5.00 3.18
C ASN A 46 1.73 -6.38 2.58
N ARG A 47 2.75 -7.19 2.29
CA ARG A 47 2.58 -8.54 1.70
C ARG A 47 1.91 -9.53 2.64
N GLN A 48 2.01 -9.30 3.95
CA GLN A 48 1.37 -10.14 4.98
C GLN A 48 -0.08 -9.75 5.22
N CYS A 49 -0.53 -8.65 4.61
CA CYS A 49 -1.87 -8.15 4.79
C CYS A 49 -2.80 -8.64 3.67
N PRO A 50 -4.10 -8.79 3.95
CA PRO A 50 -5.09 -9.07 2.92
C PRO A 50 -5.08 -8.01 1.80
N PRO A 51 -5.61 -8.34 0.61
CA PRO A 51 -5.76 -7.38 -0.48
C PRO A 51 -6.42 -6.06 -0.03
N PHE A 52 -6.01 -4.94 -0.64
CA PHE A 52 -6.51 -3.59 -0.36
C PHE A 52 -6.27 -3.05 1.05
N THR A 53 -5.37 -3.67 1.81
CA THR A 53 -4.93 -3.18 3.13
C THR A 53 -3.42 -2.95 3.17
N LYS A 54 -2.96 -2.11 4.10
CA LYS A 54 -1.53 -1.82 4.32
C LYS A 54 -1.15 -2.11 5.77
N CYS A 55 0.08 -2.55 5.97
CA CYS A 55 0.64 -2.72 7.30
C CYS A 55 1.03 -1.35 7.87
N CYS A 56 0.26 -0.87 8.84
CA CYS A 56 0.38 0.45 9.40
C CYS A 56 0.73 0.41 10.89
N ARG A 57 1.45 1.44 11.35
CA ARG A 57 1.63 1.68 12.78
C ARG A 57 0.28 2.10 13.38
N THR A 58 0.00 1.62 14.58
CA THR A 58 -1.18 1.97 15.38
C THR A 58 -0.73 2.55 16.72
N TYR A 59 -1.68 2.82 17.62
CA TYR A 59 -1.35 3.25 18.98
C TYR A 59 -0.47 2.20 19.72
N CYS A 60 -0.58 0.91 19.38
CA CYS A 60 0.26 -0.12 19.97
C CYS A 60 0.61 -1.19 18.93
N GLY A 61 1.82 -1.09 18.38
CA GLY A 61 2.33 -2.02 17.37
C GLY A 61 1.81 -1.75 15.95
N ARG A 62 1.86 -2.77 15.09
CA ARG A 62 1.46 -2.70 13.68
C ARG A 62 0.28 -3.62 13.36
N LYS A 63 -0.62 -3.14 12.51
CA LYS A 63 -1.81 -3.89 12.04
C LYS A 63 -2.09 -3.63 10.56
N CYS A 64 -2.81 -4.55 9.93
CA CYS A 64 -3.33 -4.35 8.57
C CYS A 64 -4.55 -3.44 8.62
N ILE A 65 -4.47 -2.27 7.97
CA ILE A 65 -5.51 -1.25 7.96
C ILE A 65 -6.01 -1.08 6.52
N ARG A 66 -7.32 -0.95 6.35
CA ARG A 66 -7.94 -0.58 5.06
C ARG A 66 -7.91 0.94 4.90
N LYS A 67 -7.90 1.43 3.66
CA LYS A 67 -7.99 2.87 3.37
C LYS A 67 -9.08 3.52 4.25
N PRO A 68 -8.76 4.55 5.05
CA PRO A 68 -9.76 5.26 5.83
C PRO A 68 -10.82 5.80 4.89
N SER A 69 -12.08 5.44 5.13
CA SER A 69 -13.21 6.17 4.57
C SER A 69 -13.15 7.56 5.19
N ILE A 70 -13.08 8.62 4.37
CA ILE A 70 -13.40 9.95 4.88
C ILE A 70 -14.88 9.88 5.28
N VAL A 71 -15.14 9.72 6.57
CA VAL A 71 -16.46 9.96 7.12
C VAL A 71 -16.58 11.47 7.19
N THR A 72 -17.21 12.07 6.20
CA THR A 72 -17.72 13.44 6.30
C THR A 72 -18.80 13.42 7.37
N HIS A 73 -18.47 13.88 8.57
CA HIS A 73 -19.42 14.27 9.59
C HIS A 73 -19.91 15.69 9.32
#